data_AF-A0A7S2D8R0-F1
#
_entry.id   AF-A0A7S2D8R0-F1
#
_cell.length_a   1.000
_cell.length_b   1.000
_cell.length_c   1.000
_cell.angle_alpha   90.00
_cell.angle_beta   90.00
_cell.angle_gamma   90.00
#
_symmetry.space_group_name_H-M   'P 1'
#
loop_
_entity.id
_entity.type
_entity.pdbx_description
1 polymer ?
#
loop_
_entity_poly.entity_id
_entity_poly.type
_entity_poly.pdbx_seq_one_letter_code
_entity_poly.pdbx_strand_id
1 'polypeptide(L)'
;KRLLETGLELACKKGLQKAINFLVMHSCLSDVPRDIAMFLRRYHERFSQRVLGDFLGIGEDNAHDESYWDAIRMNYFSVISFKGMTVDQALRHFLTSCQFFLPGEAQKVDRIIESFAQCYWNDNKPKSGGAGDVLSASGTSILSFAIVMLNTDQHKNTNKKATKMTVEQ
;
A
#
# COMPACT_ATOMS: atom_id res chain seq x y z
N LYS A 1 -10.26 -18.22 -21.27
CA LYS A 1 -10.04 -16.84 -21.77
C LYS A 1 -11.25 -15.94 -21.52
N ARG A 2 -12.47 -16.30 -21.94
CA ARG A 2 -13.70 -15.48 -21.75
C ARG A 2 -14.02 -15.12 -20.28
N LEU A 3 -13.87 -16.06 -19.35
CA LEU A 3 -14.11 -15.82 -17.91
C LEU A 3 -13.15 -14.80 -17.28
N LEU A 4 -11.89 -14.81 -17.71
CA LEU A 4 -10.89 -13.85 -17.26
C LEU A 4 -11.24 -12.43 -17.71
N GLU A 5 -11.64 -12.28 -18.98
CA GLU A 5 -12.09 -10.99 -19.51
C GLU A 5 -13.34 -10.50 -18.79
N THR A 6 -14.31 -11.38 -18.53
CA THR A 6 -15.50 -11.04 -17.73
C THR A 6 -15.12 -10.62 -16.31
N GLY A 7 -14.16 -11.29 -15.67
CA GLY A 7 -13.65 -10.88 -14.35
C GLY A 7 -12.96 -9.52 -14.37
N LEU A 8 -12.14 -9.23 -15.39
CA LEU A 8 -11.51 -7.93 -15.57
C LEU A 8 -12.54 -6.82 -15.84
N GLU A 9 -13.57 -7.08 -16.64
CA GLU A 9 -14.68 -6.13 -16.82
C GLU A 9 -15.46 -5.89 -15.53
N LEU A 10 -15.65 -6.94 -14.72
CA LEU A 10 -16.31 -6.86 -13.43
C LEU A 10 -15.53 -5.96 -12.45
N ALA A 11 -14.18 -5.99 -12.52
CA ALA A 11 -13.32 -5.16 -11.69
C ALA A 11 -13.58 -3.67 -11.94
N CYS A 12 -13.73 -3.28 -13.21
CA CYS A 12 -14.03 -1.90 -13.59
C CYS A 12 -15.46 -1.48 -13.20
N LYS A 13 -16.45 -2.39 -13.27
CA LYS A 13 -17.87 -2.06 -13.07
C LYS A 13 -18.36 -2.15 -11.62
N LYS A 14 -17.86 -3.14 -10.86
CA LYS A 14 -18.36 -3.49 -9.52
C LYS A 14 -17.30 -3.49 -8.44
N GLY A 15 -16.04 -3.21 -8.77
CA GLY A 15 -14.91 -3.17 -7.85
C GLY A 15 -14.06 -4.44 -7.89
N LEU A 16 -12.80 -4.29 -7.49
CA LEU A 16 -11.76 -5.30 -7.65
C LEU A 16 -11.96 -6.52 -6.75
N GLN A 17 -12.50 -6.34 -5.55
CA GLN A 17 -12.81 -7.44 -4.63
C GLN A 17 -13.85 -8.41 -5.21
N LYS A 18 -14.93 -7.89 -5.81
CA LYS A 18 -15.95 -8.73 -6.45
C LYS A 18 -15.40 -9.47 -7.67
N ALA A 19 -14.49 -8.84 -8.40
CA ALA A 19 -13.79 -9.48 -9.52
C ALA A 19 -12.89 -10.63 -9.07
N ILE A 20 -12.11 -10.42 -8.01
CA ILE A 20 -11.24 -11.46 -7.45
C ILE A 20 -12.09 -12.63 -6.94
N ASN A 21 -13.15 -12.37 -6.17
CA ASN A 21 -14.05 -13.43 -5.69
C ASN A 21 -14.69 -14.21 -6.85
N PHE A 22 -15.08 -13.53 -7.94
CA PHE A 22 -15.59 -14.18 -9.13
C PHE A 22 -14.53 -15.08 -9.80
N LEU A 23 -13.30 -14.59 -9.93
CA LEU A 23 -12.19 -15.34 -10.52
C LEU A 23 -11.79 -16.54 -9.67
N VAL A 24 -11.81 -16.39 -8.34
CA VAL A 24 -11.56 -17.47 -7.37
C VAL A 24 -12.63 -18.54 -7.47
N MET A 25 -13.91 -18.14 -7.46
CA MET A 25 -15.05 -19.06 -7.57
C MET A 25 -15.03 -19.89 -8.87
N HIS A 26 -14.57 -19.29 -9.97
CA HIS A 26 -14.44 -19.99 -11.26
C HIS A 26 -13.09 -20.68 -11.45
N SER A 27 -12.29 -20.84 -10.37
CA SER A 27 -10.96 -21.48 -10.39
C SER A 27 -9.97 -20.86 -11.40
N CYS A 28 -10.17 -19.59 -11.73
CA CYS A 28 -9.28 -18.83 -12.62
C CYS A 28 -8.13 -18.16 -11.85
N LEU A 29 -8.29 -17.97 -10.54
CA LEU A 29 -7.31 -17.44 -9.61
C LEU A 29 -7.38 -18.26 -8.31
N SER A 30 -6.25 -18.56 -7.71
CA SER A 30 -6.18 -19.18 -6.38
C SER A 30 -6.47 -18.13 -5.30
N ASP A 31 -7.16 -18.53 -4.24
CA ASP A 31 -7.40 -17.70 -3.05
C ASP A 31 -6.18 -17.64 -2.13
N VAL A 32 -5.02 -17.36 -2.73
CA VAL A 32 -3.75 -17.26 -2.03
C VAL A 32 -3.29 -15.81 -2.14
N PRO A 33 -2.96 -15.13 -1.03
CA PRO A 33 -2.56 -13.73 -1.02
C PRO A 33 -1.47 -13.38 -2.05
N ARG A 34 -0.50 -14.27 -2.20
CA ARG A 34 0.59 -14.14 -3.17
C ARG A 34 0.10 -14.12 -4.62
N ASP A 35 -0.80 -15.02 -4.97
CA ASP A 35 -1.31 -15.16 -6.34
C ASP A 35 -2.22 -13.99 -6.70
N ILE A 36 -3.01 -13.51 -5.75
CA ILE A 36 -3.79 -12.28 -5.88
C ILE A 36 -2.87 -11.07 -6.11
N ALA A 37 -1.83 -10.91 -5.29
CA ALA A 37 -0.86 -9.82 -5.47
C ALA A 37 -0.15 -9.87 -6.84
N MET A 38 0.22 -11.08 -7.30
CA MET A 38 0.80 -11.28 -8.63
C MET A 38 -0.18 -10.94 -9.75
N PHE A 39 -1.45 -11.32 -9.60
CA PHE A 39 -2.52 -10.99 -10.54
C PHE A 39 -2.70 -9.47 -10.67
N LEU A 40 -2.79 -8.77 -9.53
CA LEU A 40 -2.94 -7.31 -9.49
C LEU A 40 -1.83 -6.59 -10.25
N ARG A 41 -0.57 -7.02 -10.06
CA ARG A 41 0.57 -6.46 -10.80
C ARG A 41 0.53 -6.78 -12.28
N ARG A 42 0.23 -8.04 -12.62
CA ARG A 42 0.22 -8.50 -14.02
C ARG A 42 -0.81 -7.75 -14.85
N TYR A 43 -1.96 -7.41 -14.25
CA TYR A 43 -3.06 -6.72 -14.92
C TYR A 43 -3.21 -5.26 -14.48
N HIS A 44 -2.17 -4.63 -13.91
CA HIS A 44 -2.25 -3.27 -13.38
C HIS A 44 -2.74 -2.24 -14.42
N GLU A 45 -2.35 -2.37 -15.70
CA GLU A 45 -2.81 -1.51 -16.81
C GLU A 45 -4.32 -1.60 -17.08
N ARG A 46 -4.97 -2.67 -16.61
CA ARG A 46 -6.41 -2.90 -16.78
C ARG A 46 -7.22 -2.30 -15.63
N PHE A 47 -6.57 -1.85 -14.57
CA PHE A 47 -7.22 -1.26 -13.40
C PHE A 47 -6.89 0.22 -13.30
N SER A 48 -7.84 1.02 -12.83
CA SER A 48 -7.53 2.41 -12.50
C SER A 48 -6.70 2.46 -11.21
N GLN A 49 -5.78 3.43 -11.13
CA GLN A 49 -4.92 3.62 -9.96
C GLN A 49 -5.71 3.81 -8.66
N ARG A 50 -6.91 4.39 -8.75
CA ARG A 50 -7.83 4.56 -7.60
C ARG A 50 -8.40 3.24 -7.12
N VAL A 51 -8.89 2.39 -8.04
CA VAL A 51 -9.46 1.08 -7.70
C VAL A 51 -8.40 0.15 -7.09
N LEU A 52 -7.16 0.22 -7.58
CA LEU A 52 -6.01 -0.48 -7.00
C LEU A 52 -5.72 -0.01 -5.56
N GLY A 53 -5.65 1.30 -5.34
CA GLY A 53 -5.43 1.88 -4.02
C GLY A 53 -6.54 1.52 -3.04
N ASP A 54 -7.80 1.63 -3.47
CA ASP A 54 -8.96 1.27 -2.66
C ASP A 54 -8.94 -0.21 -2.26
N PHE A 55 -8.54 -1.10 -3.17
CA PHE A 55 -8.41 -2.54 -2.89
C PHE A 55 -7.27 -2.83 -1.90
N LEU A 56 -6.09 -2.24 -2.10
CA LEU A 56 -4.95 -2.44 -1.20
C LEU A 56 -5.20 -1.86 0.19
N GLY A 57 -6.06 -0.84 0.30
CA GLY A 57 -6.50 -0.26 1.57
C GLY A 57 -7.56 -1.07 2.32
N ILE A 58 -8.12 -2.14 1.72
CA ILE A 58 -9.09 -2.99 2.42
C ILE A 58 -8.41 -3.67 3.60
N GLY A 59 -9.03 -3.57 4.76
CA GLY A 59 -8.74 -4.39 5.93
C GLY A 59 -10.06 -4.56 6.66
N GLU A 60 -10.37 -5.79 7.06
CA GLU A 60 -11.55 -6.07 7.86
C GLU A 60 -11.16 -6.07 9.35
N ASP A 61 -12.13 -5.84 10.23
CA ASP A 61 -11.92 -5.63 11.69
C ASP A 61 -11.69 -6.95 12.47
N ASN A 62 -11.72 -8.08 11.78
CA ASN A 62 -11.45 -9.43 12.25
C ASN A 62 -9.98 -9.81 12.00
N ALA A 63 -9.27 -10.19 13.08
CA ALA A 63 -7.83 -10.47 13.05
C ALA A 63 -7.41 -11.56 12.03
N HIS A 64 -8.28 -12.53 11.73
CA HIS A 64 -8.00 -13.56 10.72
C HIS A 64 -7.93 -12.99 9.29
N ASP A 65 -8.81 -12.04 8.97
CA ASP A 65 -8.84 -11.42 7.65
C ASP A 65 -7.82 -10.29 7.55
N GLU A 66 -7.48 -9.62 8.67
CA GLU A 66 -6.39 -8.65 8.72
C GLU A 66 -5.06 -9.25 8.25
N SER A 67 -4.68 -10.42 8.78
CA SER A 67 -3.46 -11.13 8.33
C SER A 67 -3.50 -11.51 6.85
N TYR A 68 -4.68 -11.79 6.29
CA TYR A 68 -4.85 -12.09 4.88
C TYR A 68 -4.62 -10.85 4.01
N TRP A 69 -5.24 -9.73 4.37
CA TRP A 69 -5.08 -8.44 3.66
C TRP A 69 -3.65 -7.90 3.76
N ASP A 70 -3.02 -8.02 4.93
CA ASP A 70 -1.61 -7.69 5.11
C ASP A 70 -0.71 -8.55 4.23
N ALA A 71 -0.97 -9.86 4.16
CA ALA A 71 -0.20 -10.74 3.30
C ALA A 71 -0.34 -10.33 1.82
N ILE A 72 -1.52 -9.89 1.35
CA ILE A 72 -1.70 -9.37 -0.01
C ILE A 72 -0.85 -8.11 -0.20
N ARG A 73 -0.96 -7.12 0.69
CA ARG A 73 -0.19 -5.86 0.62
C ARG A 73 1.30 -6.11 0.61
N MET A 74 1.80 -6.91 1.56
CA MET A 74 3.22 -7.26 1.66
C MET A 74 3.72 -7.98 0.42
N ASN A 75 2.95 -8.96 -0.10
CA ASN A 75 3.32 -9.63 -1.34
C ASN A 75 3.27 -8.68 -2.52
N TYR A 76 2.39 -7.68 -2.53
CA TYR A 76 2.28 -6.67 -3.57
C TYR A 76 3.47 -5.70 -3.54
N PHE A 77 3.88 -5.23 -2.36
CA PHE A 77 4.95 -4.24 -2.16
C PHE A 77 6.37 -4.81 -2.15
N SER A 78 6.55 -6.09 -1.80
CA SER A 78 7.87 -6.73 -1.67
C SER A 78 8.69 -6.82 -2.97
N VAL A 79 8.09 -6.49 -4.12
CA VAL A 79 8.81 -6.39 -5.39
C VAL A 79 9.63 -5.11 -5.51
N ILE A 80 9.35 -4.11 -4.68
CA ILE A 80 10.10 -2.85 -4.62
C ILE A 80 11.21 -3.02 -3.61
N SER A 81 12.45 -2.83 -4.06
CA SER A 81 13.63 -2.87 -3.20
C SER A 81 13.87 -1.51 -2.57
N PHE A 82 13.86 -1.45 -1.24
CA PHE A 82 14.16 -0.25 -0.46
C PHE A 82 15.59 -0.23 0.11
N LYS A 83 16.41 -1.20 -0.28
CA LYS A 83 17.77 -1.38 0.26
C LYS A 83 18.63 -0.14 0.06
N GLY A 84 19.19 0.36 1.15
CA GLY A 84 20.12 1.49 1.14
C GLY A 84 19.47 2.85 0.90
N MET A 85 18.13 2.93 0.89
CA MET A 85 17.39 4.19 0.87
C MET A 85 17.13 4.65 2.29
N THR A 86 17.08 5.97 2.51
CA THR A 86 16.48 6.53 3.74
C THR A 86 14.95 6.38 3.70
N VAL A 87 14.29 6.53 4.86
CA VAL A 87 12.82 6.37 4.96
C VAL A 87 12.09 7.33 4.01
N ASP A 88 12.51 8.58 3.91
CA ASP A 88 11.87 9.58 3.04
C ASP A 88 12.07 9.25 1.54
N GLN A 89 13.26 8.77 1.17
CA GLN A 89 13.56 8.34 -0.20
C GLN A 89 12.74 7.11 -0.56
N ALA A 90 12.71 6.12 0.33
CA ALA A 90 11.93 4.91 0.16
C ALA A 90 10.44 5.20 0.05
N LEU A 91 9.90 6.13 0.86
CA LEU A 91 8.50 6.51 0.82
C LEU A 91 8.15 7.23 -0.49
N ARG A 92 8.99 8.17 -0.95
CA ARG A 92 8.80 8.81 -2.27
C ARG A 92 8.88 7.79 -3.39
N HIS A 93 9.85 6.87 -3.33
CA HIS A 93 10.01 5.80 -4.30
C HIS A 93 8.81 4.86 -4.31
N PHE A 94 8.29 4.49 -3.14
CA PHE A 94 7.09 3.67 -2.96
C PHE A 94 5.86 4.32 -3.60
N LEU A 95 5.57 5.58 -3.25
CA LEU A 95 4.41 6.30 -3.75
C LEU A 95 4.48 6.56 -5.27
N THR A 96 5.69 6.64 -5.84
CA THR A 96 5.88 6.82 -7.28
C THR A 96 5.84 5.50 -8.05
N SER A 97 6.38 4.42 -7.47
CA SER A 97 6.62 3.15 -8.17
C SER A 97 5.44 2.18 -8.08
N CYS A 98 4.60 2.28 -7.05
CA CYS A 98 3.48 1.36 -6.87
C CYS A 98 2.30 1.58 -7.83
N GLN A 99 2.33 2.66 -8.63
CA GLN A 99 1.32 2.98 -9.66
C GLN A 99 -0.14 2.92 -9.17
N PHE A 100 -0.39 3.28 -7.91
CA PHE A 100 -1.75 3.44 -7.36
C PHE A 100 -1.90 4.82 -6.72
N PHE A 101 -3.16 5.25 -6.53
CA PHE A 101 -3.47 6.49 -5.84
C PHE A 101 -3.81 6.20 -4.38
N LEU A 102 -3.16 6.87 -3.42
CA LEU A 102 -3.48 6.68 -2.01
C LEU A 102 -4.98 6.97 -1.77
N PRO A 103 -5.70 6.08 -1.06
CA PRO A 103 -7.08 6.32 -0.68
C PRO A 103 -7.24 7.62 0.12
N GLY A 104 -8.41 8.25 0.05
CA GLY A 104 -8.70 9.45 0.84
C GLY A 104 -9.04 9.18 2.31
N GLU A 105 -9.37 7.93 2.65
CA GLU A 105 -9.74 7.49 4.00
C GLU A 105 -8.48 7.23 4.83
N ALA A 106 -8.37 7.90 5.99
CA ALA A 106 -7.18 7.83 6.83
C ALA A 106 -6.81 6.39 7.25
N GLN A 107 -7.80 5.57 7.61
CA GLN A 107 -7.59 4.18 8.01
C GLN A 107 -7.00 3.31 6.88
N LYS A 108 -7.40 3.55 5.62
CA LYS A 108 -6.84 2.83 4.47
C LYS A 108 -5.40 3.24 4.19
N VAL A 109 -5.11 4.54 4.34
CA VAL A 109 -3.73 5.06 4.21
C VAL A 109 -2.84 4.45 5.27
N ASP A 110 -3.31 4.39 6.52
CA ASP A 110 -2.56 3.84 7.65
C ASP A 110 -2.10 2.40 7.37
N ARG A 111 -3.02 1.51 6.97
CA ARG A 111 -2.72 0.11 6.60
C ARG A 111 -1.70 -0.01 5.46
N ILE A 112 -1.78 0.87 4.46
CA ILE A 112 -0.82 0.90 3.34
C ILE A 112 0.57 1.33 3.84
N ILE A 113 0.63 2.34 4.70
CA ILE A 113 1.88 2.87 5.25
C ILE A 113 2.53 1.88 6.23
N GLU A 114 1.75 1.18 7.04
CA GLU A 114 2.24 0.11 7.91
C GLU A 114 2.87 -1.03 7.11
N SER A 115 2.18 -1.49 6.05
CA SER A 115 2.70 -2.52 5.15
C SER A 115 3.97 -2.06 4.42
N PHE A 116 4.05 -0.78 4.01
CA PHE A 116 5.27 -0.18 3.47
C PHE A 116 6.41 -0.21 4.50
N ALA A 117 6.15 0.24 5.73
CA ALA A 117 7.15 0.30 6.78
C ALA A 117 7.70 -1.09 7.11
N GLN A 118 6.84 -2.11 7.11
CA GLN A 118 7.26 -3.50 7.30
C GLN A 118 8.15 -3.99 6.15
N CYS A 119 7.82 -3.64 4.90
CA CYS A 119 8.65 -3.98 3.74
C CYS A 119 10.01 -3.27 3.79
N TYR A 120 10.02 -1.97 4.09
CA TYR A 120 11.24 -1.18 4.27
C TYR A 120 12.13 -1.77 5.37
N TRP A 121 11.56 -2.10 6.53
CA TRP A 121 12.29 -2.71 7.62
C TRP A 121 12.85 -4.09 7.22
N ASN A 122 12.08 -4.91 6.50
CA ASN A 122 12.57 -6.21 6.05
C ASN A 122 13.77 -6.10 5.11
N ASP A 123 13.84 -5.05 4.29
CA ASP A 123 14.95 -4.78 3.39
C ASP A 123 16.18 -4.19 4.07
N ASN A 124 15.97 -3.37 5.11
CA ASN A 124 17.02 -2.57 5.75
C ASN A 124 17.36 -3.01 7.19
N LYS A 125 16.71 -4.06 7.72
CA LYS A 125 16.99 -4.55 9.08
C LYS A 125 18.47 -4.92 9.24
N PRO A 126 19.11 -4.54 10.36
CA PRO A 126 20.49 -4.89 10.61
C PRO A 126 20.65 -6.42 10.70
N LYS A 127 21.56 -6.98 9.90
CA LYS A 127 21.75 -8.44 9.81
C LYS A 127 22.36 -9.05 11.09
N SER A 128 23.02 -8.25 11.92
CA SER A 128 23.74 -8.72 13.12
C SER A 128 23.90 -7.59 14.14
N GLY A 129 22.96 -7.40 15.08
CA GLY A 129 23.15 -6.65 16.34
C GLY A 129 23.67 -5.21 16.31
N GLY A 130 23.92 -4.64 15.13
CA GLY A 130 24.43 -3.30 14.96
C GLY A 130 23.31 -2.30 15.08
N ALA A 131 23.45 -1.38 16.04
CA ALA A 131 22.68 -0.16 16.10
C ALA A 131 23.10 0.76 14.94
N GLY A 132 22.72 0.41 13.71
CA GLY A 132 22.59 1.40 12.66
C GLY A 132 21.36 2.27 12.96
N ASP A 133 21.30 3.48 12.42
CA ASP A 133 20.18 4.45 12.53
C ASP A 133 18.83 3.94 11.95
N VAL A 134 18.65 2.62 11.84
CA VAL A 134 17.46 1.99 11.28
C VAL A 134 16.38 1.94 12.37
N LEU A 135 15.38 2.82 12.22
CA LEU A 135 14.14 2.79 13.00
C LEU A 135 13.45 1.43 12.85
N SER A 136 12.90 0.86 13.94
CA SER A 136 12.06 -0.34 13.89
C SER A 136 10.89 -0.18 12.90
N ALA A 137 10.22 -1.28 12.53
CA ALA A 137 9.04 -1.22 11.65
C ALA A 137 7.98 -0.23 12.16
N SER A 138 7.70 -0.23 13.47
CA SER A 138 6.78 0.72 14.11
C SER A 138 7.29 2.17 14.03
N GLY A 139 8.59 2.41 14.27
CA GLY A 139 9.18 3.75 14.15
C GLY A 139 9.16 4.27 12.72
N THR A 140 9.42 3.40 11.74
CA THR A 140 9.32 3.70 10.30
C THR A 140 7.89 4.05 9.91
N SER A 141 6.89 3.32 10.43
CA SER A 141 5.48 3.59 10.15
C SER A 141 5.06 4.98 10.66
N ILE A 142 5.37 5.29 11.93
CA ILE A 142 5.08 6.60 12.55
C ILE A 142 5.72 7.74 11.74
N LEU A 143 7.01 7.60 11.40
CA LEU A 143 7.72 8.62 10.61
C LEU A 143 7.10 8.79 9.22
N SER A 144 6.75 7.68 8.55
CA SER A 144 6.15 7.71 7.22
C SER A 144 4.77 8.36 7.23
N PHE A 145 3.95 8.06 8.25
CA PHE A 145 2.66 8.69 8.44
C PHE A 145 2.80 10.20 8.70
N ALA A 146 3.75 10.61 9.54
CA ALA A 146 4.06 12.02 9.76
C ALA A 146 4.47 12.73 8.46
N ILE A 147 5.28 12.10 7.61
CA ILE A 147 5.68 12.63 6.29
C ILE A 147 4.47 12.75 5.35
N VAL A 148 3.59 11.74 5.29
CA VAL A 148 2.38 11.78 4.46
C VAL A 148 1.40 12.87 4.94
N MET A 149 1.20 12.99 6.26
CA MET A 149 0.36 14.04 6.83
C MET A 149 0.94 15.44 6.60
N LEU A 150 2.25 15.64 6.79
CA LEU A 150 2.93 16.91 6.53
C LEU A 150 2.81 17.31 5.06
N ASN A 151 3.02 16.38 4.12
CA ASN A 151 2.81 16.64 2.69
C ASN A 151 1.34 16.97 2.38
N THR A 152 0.41 16.28 3.03
CA THR A 152 -1.03 16.54 2.88
C THR A 152 -1.40 17.94 3.38
N ASP A 153 -0.85 18.38 4.52
CA ASP A 153 -1.04 19.72 5.08
C ASP A 153 -0.42 20.81 4.18
N GLN A 154 0.83 20.59 3.74
CA GLN A 154 1.55 21.53 2.88
C GLN A 154 0.87 21.74 1.52
N HIS A 155 0.25 20.69 0.95
CA HIS A 155 -0.40 20.73 -0.36
C HIS A 155 -1.93 20.91 -0.33
N LYS A 156 -2.62 20.77 0.82
CA LYS A 156 -4.06 21.13 0.99
C LYS A 156 -4.30 22.64 1.11
N ASN A 157 -3.28 23.47 0.85
CA ASN A 157 -3.38 24.92 0.77
C ASN A 157 -4.11 25.44 -0.48
N THR A 158 -5.29 24.91 -0.79
CA THR A 158 -6.24 25.59 -1.70
C THR A 158 -7.42 26.19 -0.97
N ASN A 159 -7.69 25.95 0.33
CA ASN A 159 -8.75 26.71 1.02
C ASN A 159 -8.64 26.64 2.55
N LYS A 160 -7.73 27.43 3.14
CA LYS A 160 -7.97 28.25 4.36
C LYS A 160 -6.64 28.81 4.85
N LYS A 161 -6.51 30.13 4.80
CA LYS A 161 -5.54 30.88 5.61
C LYS A 161 -5.79 30.53 7.08
N ALA A 162 -4.89 29.81 7.74
CA ALA A 162 -4.58 29.98 9.16
C ALA A 162 -3.34 29.17 9.57
N THR A 163 -2.37 29.88 10.14
CA THR A 163 -1.29 29.40 11.01
C THR A 163 -0.32 28.35 10.44
N LYS A 164 0.70 28.85 9.73
CA LYS A 164 2.02 28.21 9.64
C LYS A 164 2.52 27.88 11.05
N MET A 165 2.91 26.63 11.32
CA MET A 165 3.76 26.34 12.47
C MET A 165 5.16 26.90 12.19
N THR A 166 5.55 27.92 12.95
CA THR A 166 6.93 28.38 13.03
C THR A 166 7.72 27.40 13.90
N VAL A 167 8.90 27.00 13.45
CA VAL A 167 9.90 26.35 14.31
C VAL A 167 10.51 27.46 15.16
N GLU A 168 10.22 27.47 16.46
CA GLU A 168 10.96 28.30 17.41
C GLU A 168 12.19 27.54 17.93
N GLN A 169 13.26 28.31 18.08
CA GLN A 169 14.65 27.93 18.41
C GLN A 169 14.81 27.44 19.85
#